data_AF-A0A318TV71-F1
#
_entry.id   AF-A0A318TV71-F1
#
_cell.length_a   1.000
_cell.length_b   1.000
_cell.length_c   1.000
_cell.angle_alpha   90.00
_cell.angle_beta   90.00
_cell.angle_gamma   90.00
#
_symmetry.space_group_name_H-M   'P 1'
#
loop_
_entity.id
_entity.type
_entity.pdbx_description
1 polymer ?
#
loop_
_entity_poly.entity_id
_entity_poly.type
_entity_poly.pdbx_seq_one_letter_code
_entity_poly.pdbx_strand_id
1 'polypeptide(L)' 'MNEILNGIPWGVIAPILVIQLLLVIIALTSCIRAEKTNGPKWLWILVILFINIIGPVLYFVIGRRND' A
#
# COMPACT_ATOMS: atom_id res chain seq x y z
N MET A 1 24.85 1.26 -18.02
CA MET A 1 23.56 1.63 -17.39
C MET A 1 22.38 0.96 -18.11
N ASN A 2 22.23 1.15 -19.43
CA ASN A 2 21.10 0.58 -20.19
C ASN A 2 21.09 -0.96 -20.23
N GLU A 3 22.25 -1.60 -20.21
CA GLU A 3 22.35 -3.07 -20.18
C GLU A 3 21.81 -3.69 -18.87
N ILE A 4 21.96 -2.99 -17.74
CA ILE A 4 21.44 -3.45 -16.44
C ILE A 4 19.91 -3.38 -16.42
N LEU A 5 19.34 -2.30 -16.97
CA LEU A 5 17.89 -2.11 -17.02
C LEU A 5 17.20 -3.08 -18.00
N ASN A 6 17.85 -3.40 -19.11
CA ASN A 6 17.33 -4.36 -20.09
C ASN A 6 17.37 -5.81 -19.59
N GLY A 7 18.20 -6.13 -18.58
CA GLY A 7 18.23 -7.44 -17.93
C GLY A 7 17.10 -7.68 -16.91
N ILE A 8 16.32 -6.65 -16.57
CA ILE A 8 15.23 -6.76 -15.61
C ILE A 8 14.00 -7.35 -16.30
N PRO A 9 13.35 -8.39 -15.73
CA PRO A 9 12.14 -8.99 -16.31
C PRO A 9 10.92 -8.11 -16.05
N TRP A 10 10.84 -6.98 -16.76
CA TRP A 10 9.77 -5.98 -16.61
C TRP A 10 8.37 -6.55 -16.82
N GLY A 11 8.23 -7.60 -17.65
CA GLY A 11 6.94 -8.29 -17.86
C GLY A 11 6.34 -8.92 -16.60
N VAL A 12 7.17 -9.24 -15.60
CA VAL A 12 6.71 -9.82 -14.31
C VAL A 12 6.72 -8.77 -13.21
N ILE A 13 7.74 -7.91 -13.18
CA ILE A 13 7.92 -6.92 -12.11
C ILE A 13 6.91 -5.76 -12.23
N ALA A 14 6.67 -5.25 -13.45
CA ALA A 14 5.78 -4.10 -13.62
C ALA A 14 4.35 -4.37 -13.13
N PRO A 15 3.70 -5.51 -13.44
CA PRO A 15 2.37 -5.81 -12.89
C PRO A 15 2.34 -5.86 -11.35
N ILE A 16 3.36 -6.45 -10.73
CA ILE A 16 3.45 -6.54 -9.26
C ILE A 16 3.57 -5.14 -8.64
N LEU A 17 4.41 -4.28 -9.23
CA LEU A 17 4.55 -2.89 -8.78
C LEU A 17 3.25 -2.10 -8.96
N VAL A 18 2.53 -2.30 -10.06
CA VAL A 18 1.22 -1.65 -10.30
C VAL A 18 0.20 -2.08 -9.24
N ILE A 19 0.10 -3.37 -8.95
CA ILE A 19 -0.81 -3.87 -7.91
C ILE A 19 -0.44 -3.29 -6.55
N GLN A 20 0.85 -3.24 -6.22
CA GLN A 20 1.32 -2.65 -4.97
C GLN A 20 0.98 -1.16 -4.87
N LEU A 21 1.21 -0.38 -5.93
CA LEU A 21 0.88 1.04 -5.96
C LEU A 21 -0.62 1.27 -5.83
N LEU A 22 -1.44 0.50 -6.56
CA LEU A 22 -2.90 0.56 -6.44
C LEU A 22 -3.35 0.26 -5.00
N LEU A 23 -2.80 -0.80 -4.39
CA LEU A 23 -3.14 -1.19 -3.03
C LEU A 23 -2.82 -0.07 -2.02
N VAL A 24 -1.64 0.55 -2.14
CA VAL A 24 -1.23 1.69 -1.31
C VAL A 24 -2.16 2.89 -1.51
N ILE A 25 -2.46 3.26 -2.76
CA ILE A 25 -3.33 4.41 -3.08
C ILE A 25 -4.73 4.20 -2.51
N ILE A 26 -5.30 3.01 -2.69
CA ILE A 26 -6.65 2.68 -2.20
C ILE A 26 -6.64 2.66 -0.67
N ALA A 27 -5.63 2.06 -0.03
CA ALA A 27 -5.50 2.03 1.43
C ALA A 27 -5.36 3.43 2.03
N LEU A 28 -4.50 4.28 1.47
CA LEU A 28 -4.33 5.65 1.93
C LEU A 28 -5.60 6.47 1.74
N THR A 29 -6.24 6.37 0.56
CA THR A 29 -7.49 7.08 0.28
C THR A 29 -8.58 6.66 1.27
N SER A 30 -8.71 5.35 1.52
CA SER A 30 -9.63 4.81 2.52
C SER A 30 -9.29 5.31 3.93
N CYS A 31 -7.99 5.32 4.30
CA CYS A 31 -7.55 5.75 5.64
C CYS A 31 -7.82 7.23 5.91
N ILE A 32 -7.62 8.09 4.90
CA ILE A 32 -7.86 9.53 5.01
C ILE A 32 -9.36 9.81 5.08
N ARG A 33 -10.17 9.12 4.28
CA ARG A 33 -11.63 9.29 4.23
C ARG A 33 -12.35 8.67 5.42
N ALA A 34 -11.79 7.64 6.05
CA ALA A 34 -12.40 7.00 7.21
C ALA A 34 -12.55 8.00 8.36
N GLU A 35 -13.74 8.12 8.95
CA GLU A 35 -13.97 9.01 10.09
C GLU A 35 -13.19 8.54 11.32
N LYS A 36 -13.20 7.23 11.56
CA LYS A 36 -12.47 6.56 12.63
C LYS A 36 -11.70 5.36 12.08
N THR A 37 -10.54 5.12 12.66
CA THR A 37 -9.70 3.94 12.41
C THR A 37 -9.47 3.22 13.74
N ASN A 38 -9.06 1.96 13.70
CA ASN A 38 -8.66 1.24 14.91
C ASN A 38 -7.29 1.75 15.39
N GLY A 39 -7.31 2.78 16.23
CA GLY A 39 -6.14 3.57 16.60
C GLY A 39 -6.03 4.87 15.79
N PRO A 40 -4.98 5.69 16.01
CA PRO A 40 -4.87 7.00 15.39
C PRO A 40 -4.58 6.89 13.88
N LYS A 41 -5.24 7.72 13.06
CA LYS A 41 -5.09 7.70 11.59
C LYS A 41 -3.64 7.84 11.12
N TRP A 42 -2.86 8.69 11.79
CA TRP A 42 -1.46 8.96 11.40
C TRP A 42 -0.59 7.72 11.50
N LEU A 43 -0.87 6.83 12.46
CA LEU A 43 -0.15 5.56 12.62
C LEU A 43 -0.42 4.64 11.43
N TRP A 44 -1.67 4.56 10.98
CA TRP A 44 -2.04 3.75 9.81
C TRP A 44 -1.42 4.28 8.51
N ILE A 45 -1.36 5.59 8.32
CA ILE A 45 -0.65 6.18 7.17
C ILE A 45 0.81 5.74 7.15
N LEU A 46 1.48 5.76 8.30
CA LEU A 46 2.87 5.33 8.45
C LEU A 46 3.02 3.83 8.16
N VAL A 47 2.14 3.00 8.72
CA VAL A 47 2.11 1.56 8.45
C VAL A 47 1.94 1.24 6.97
N ILE A 48 1.00 1.91 6.30
CA ILE A 48 0.71 1.72 4.87
C ILE A 48 1.93 2.07 3.99
N LEU A 49 2.67 3.13 4.33
CA LEU A 49 3.80 3.60 3.54
C LEU A 49 5.10 2.81 3.78
N PHE A 50 5.37 2.38 5.01
CA PHE A 50 6.66 1.83 5.38
C PHE A 50 6.71 0.28 5.45
N ILE A 51 5.56 -0.40 5.43
CA ILE A 51 5.49 -1.86 5.61
C ILE A 51 5.13 -2.60 4.30
N ASN A 52 5.46 -2.02 3.14
CA ASN A 52 5.27 -2.61 1.79
C ASN A 52 3.84 -3.15 1.56
N ILE A 53 3.67 -4.39 1.09
CA ILE A 53 2.34 -5.01 0.86
C ILE A 53 1.61 -5.22 2.21
N ILE A 54 2.35 -5.52 3.27
CA ILE A 54 1.78 -5.88 4.57
C ILE A 54 1.07 -4.68 5.20
N GLY A 55 1.60 -3.46 5.05
CA GLY A 55 1.00 -2.24 5.60
C GLY A 55 -0.45 -1.97 5.14
N PRO A 56 -0.71 -1.83 3.83
CA PRO A 56 -2.05 -1.74 3.26
C PRO A 56 -2.96 -2.91 3.65
N VAL A 57 -2.46 -4.15 3.64
CA VAL A 57 -3.24 -5.33 4.02
C VAL A 57 -3.67 -5.26 5.49
N LEU A 58 -2.76 -4.92 6.40
CA LEU A 58 -3.07 -4.72 7.82
C LEU A 58 -4.08 -3.59 8.02
N TYR A 59 -3.98 -2.50 7.26
CA TYR A 59 -4.98 -1.44 7.31
C TYR A 59 -6.36 -1.96 6.92
N PHE A 60 -6.52 -2.74 5.84
CA PHE A 60 -7.84 -3.23 5.46
C PHE A 60 -8.41 -4.28 6.42
N VAL A 61 -7.56 -5.14 6.99
CA VAL A 61 -8.00 -6.22 7.89
C VAL A 61 -8.26 -5.72 9.30
N ILE A 62 -7.40 -4.83 9.81
CA ILE A 62 -7.41 -4.41 11.21
C ILE A 62 -7.65 -2.91 11.34
N GLY A 63 -7.01 -2.08 10.52
CA GLY A 63 -7.05 -0.62 10.69
C GLY A 63 -8.36 0.05 10.31
N ARG A 64 -9.05 -0.50 9.31
CA ARG A 64 -10.35 -0.04 8.84
C ARG A 64 -11.42 -0.46 9.83
N ARG A 65 -12.10 0.53 10.38
CA ARG A 65 -13.25 0.34 11.26
C ARG A 65 -14.51 0.35 10.39
N ASN A 66 -15.33 -0.69 10.50
CA ASN A 66 -16.54 -0.90 9.67
C ASN A 66 -17.82 -0.63 10.47
N ASP A 67 -17.73 0.19 11.51
CA ASP A 67 -18.84 0.59 12.38
C ASP A 67 -19.87 1.44 11.63
#